data_AF-A0A3D0TZK1-F1
#
_entry.id   AF-A0A3D0TZK1-F1
#
_cell.length_a   1.000
_cell.length_b   1.000
_cell.length_c   1.000
_cell.angle_alpha   90.00
_cell.angle_beta   90.00
_cell.angle_gamma   90.00
#
_symmetry.space_group_name_H-M   'P 1'
#
loop_
_entity.id
_entity.type
_entity.pdbx_description
1 polymer ?
#
loop_
_entity_poly.entity_id
_entity_poly.type
_entity_poly.pdbx_seq_one_letter_code
_entity_poly.pdbx_strand_id
1 'polypeptide(L)'
;MVATNAGGVNVLRYGDMRAQVVGVEAVLADGTVLSHMGGLAKDNTGYHLAGLFTGSEGTLAVVTAVRLRLHPLPTEVVTAMLALPSASAAVAAAAQLRRELDSLHALEAVFDGAMALVSRHLGSPPPVGAELLRECPAAGGDAAGGDAAGGESGPVWLLAEAAGRVDPADDLVAALARLDVGAAVPDHHVAVALDPTRRRRLWAFREQMTEAVNAAGTPHKLDVTLAPDRLAEFVANVPAVVRSADAGATTVLFGHLGDGNVHVNVLGAGADGGP
;
A
#
# COMPACT_ATOMS: atom_id res chain seq x y z
N MET A 1 11.52 12.83 4.71
CA MET A 1 10.95 12.62 3.35
C MET A 1 12.01 12.72 2.26
N VAL A 2 12.67 13.87 2.05
CA VAL A 2 13.69 14.02 0.98
C VAL A 2 14.85 13.05 1.14
N ALA A 3 15.50 13.03 2.31
CA ALA A 3 16.66 12.17 2.55
C ALA A 3 16.37 10.68 2.33
N THR A 4 15.14 10.22 2.57
CA THR A 4 14.72 8.82 2.46
C THR A 4 14.01 8.50 1.14
N ASN A 5 13.89 9.46 0.22
CA ASN A 5 13.05 9.37 -0.98
C ASN A 5 11.64 8.80 -0.68
N ALA A 6 10.97 9.35 0.33
CA ALA A 6 9.72 8.78 0.82
C ALA A 6 8.65 8.63 -0.29
N GLY A 7 7.98 7.48 -0.30
CA GLY A 7 6.76 7.26 -1.04
C GLY A 7 5.51 7.57 -0.20
N GLY A 8 4.44 6.82 -0.45
CA GLY A 8 3.16 6.93 0.24
C GLY A 8 2.00 6.46 -0.64
N VAL A 9 0.78 6.54 -0.12
CA VAL A 9 -0.44 6.05 -0.80
C VAL A 9 -0.74 6.73 -2.14
N ASN A 10 -0.19 7.92 -2.39
CA ASN A 10 -0.41 8.69 -3.61
C ASN A 10 0.76 8.65 -4.60
N VAL A 11 1.74 7.75 -4.41
CA VAL A 11 2.89 7.59 -5.33
C VAL A 11 2.40 7.25 -6.74
N LEU A 12 1.40 6.37 -6.85
CA LEU A 12 0.74 6.04 -8.10
C LEU A 12 0.37 7.28 -8.94
N ARG A 13 -0.12 8.34 -8.29
CA ARG A 13 -0.56 9.57 -8.96
C ARG A 13 0.54 10.59 -9.16
N TYR A 14 1.32 10.86 -8.12
CA TYR A 14 2.23 12.00 -8.10
C TYR A 14 3.69 11.63 -8.28
N GLY A 15 4.05 10.36 -8.13
CA GLY A 15 5.41 9.88 -7.98
C GLY A 15 5.93 10.00 -6.55
N ASP A 16 7.15 9.51 -6.33
CA ASP A 16 7.85 9.58 -5.05
C ASP A 16 8.32 11.02 -4.71
N MET A 17 9.00 11.17 -3.58
CA MET A 17 9.56 12.46 -3.17
C MET A 17 10.51 13.05 -4.21
N ARG A 18 11.34 12.22 -4.87
CA ARG A 18 12.27 12.66 -5.94
C ARG A 18 11.55 13.32 -7.09
N ALA A 19 10.38 12.82 -7.48
CA ALA A 19 9.53 13.46 -8.50
C ALA A 19 9.00 14.84 -8.06
N GLN A 20 8.92 15.11 -6.76
CA GLN A 20 8.46 16.39 -6.22
C GLN A 20 9.57 17.43 -6.07
N VAL A 21 10.84 17.02 -5.87
CA VAL A 21 11.94 17.97 -5.61
C VAL A 21 12.47 18.55 -6.93
N VAL A 22 12.29 19.87 -7.11
CA VAL A 22 12.70 20.64 -8.30
C VAL A 22 13.81 21.66 -8.00
N GLY A 23 14.38 21.61 -6.80
CA GLY A 23 15.47 22.46 -6.34
C GLY A 23 15.90 22.07 -4.94
N VAL A 24 17.18 22.29 -4.62
CA VAL A 24 17.78 21.85 -3.35
C VAL A 24 18.83 22.85 -2.88
N GLU A 25 18.93 23.00 -1.57
CA GLU A 25 20.10 23.53 -0.88
C GLU A 25 20.60 22.48 0.10
N ALA A 26 21.91 22.24 0.10
CA ALA A 26 22.53 21.25 0.96
C ALA A 26 23.93 21.66 1.40
N VAL A 27 24.30 21.25 2.61
CA VAL A 27 25.61 21.47 3.21
C VAL A 27 26.40 20.16 3.13
N LEU A 28 27.56 20.20 2.47
CA LEU A 28 28.48 19.07 2.37
C LEU A 28 29.23 18.83 3.69
N ALA A 29 29.92 17.70 3.79
CA ALA A 29 30.68 17.33 4.99
C ALA A 29 31.81 18.32 5.35
N ASP A 30 32.35 19.05 4.37
CA ASP A 30 33.37 20.08 4.56
C ASP A 30 32.80 21.48 4.89
N GLY A 31 31.47 21.60 4.99
CA GLY A 31 30.76 22.86 5.24
C GLY A 31 30.44 23.66 3.97
N THR A 32 30.85 23.20 2.78
CA THR A 32 30.48 23.85 1.51
C THR A 32 28.96 23.82 1.32
N VAL A 33 28.37 24.98 1.02
CA VAL A 33 26.95 25.11 0.70
C VAL A 33 26.76 25.00 -0.81
N LEU A 34 26.01 23.99 -1.25
CA LEU A 34 25.53 23.86 -2.62
C LEU A 34 24.07 24.31 -2.68
N SER A 35 23.76 25.27 -3.55
CA SER A 35 22.40 25.79 -3.69
C SER A 35 21.99 25.84 -5.16
N HIS A 36 20.88 25.18 -5.48
CA HIS A 36 20.19 25.24 -6.76
C HIS A 36 18.69 25.47 -6.55
N MET A 37 18.37 26.65 -6.02
CA MET A 37 17.00 27.04 -5.64
C MET A 37 16.27 27.92 -6.70
N GLY A 38 17.01 28.45 -7.68
CA GLY A 38 16.53 29.43 -8.67
C GLY A 38 16.09 28.88 -10.04
N GLY A 39 16.08 27.55 -10.25
CA GLY A 39 15.85 26.94 -11.57
C GLY A 39 14.46 27.21 -12.18
N LEU A 40 14.34 27.08 -13.49
CA LEU A 40 13.07 27.18 -14.23
C LEU A 40 12.29 25.86 -14.20
N ALA A 41 11.04 25.86 -14.69
CA ALA A 41 10.25 24.63 -14.83
C ALA A 41 10.93 23.57 -15.73
N LYS A 42 11.76 24.03 -16.68
CA LYS A 42 12.68 23.21 -17.46
C LYS A 42 14.09 23.74 -17.23
N ASP A 43 14.93 22.93 -16.61
CA ASP A 43 16.30 23.28 -16.30
C ASP A 43 17.22 22.10 -16.63
N ASN A 44 17.87 22.19 -17.78
CA ASN A 44 18.75 21.15 -18.32
C ASN A 44 20.23 21.57 -18.24
N THR A 45 20.56 22.48 -17.32
CA THR A 45 21.92 23.04 -17.20
C THR A 45 22.79 22.23 -16.25
N GLY A 46 23.26 21.06 -16.73
CA GLY A 46 24.15 20.18 -15.97
C GLY A 46 23.42 19.07 -15.22
N TYR A 47 24.01 18.59 -14.12
CA TYR A 47 23.51 17.43 -13.36
C TYR A 47 22.32 17.78 -12.47
N HIS A 48 21.42 16.81 -12.28
CA HIS A 48 20.25 16.96 -11.42
C HIS A 48 20.62 16.73 -9.94
N LEU A 49 21.25 17.72 -9.31
CA LEU A 49 21.72 17.66 -7.91
C LEU A 49 20.60 17.39 -6.91
N ALA A 50 19.41 17.97 -7.13
CA ALA A 50 18.22 17.69 -6.34
C ALA A 50 17.88 16.19 -6.30
N GLY A 51 18.02 15.51 -7.43
CA GLY A 51 17.92 14.06 -7.51
C GLY A 51 19.01 13.39 -6.70
N LEU A 52 20.28 13.76 -6.90
CA LEU A 52 21.40 13.12 -6.20
C LEU A 52 21.24 13.10 -4.67
N PHE A 53 20.78 14.20 -4.06
CA PHE A 53 20.59 14.26 -2.60
C PHE A 53 19.29 13.60 -2.11
N THR A 54 18.27 13.48 -2.97
CA THR A 54 17.03 12.77 -2.60
C THR A 54 17.32 11.27 -2.49
N GLY A 55 16.99 10.65 -1.37
CA GLY A 55 17.31 9.24 -1.09
C GLY A 55 18.74 8.98 -0.64
N SER A 56 19.54 10.01 -0.36
CA SER A 56 20.93 9.85 0.11
C SER A 56 21.04 9.47 1.59
N GLU A 57 19.94 9.52 2.34
CA GLU A 57 19.88 9.27 3.79
C GLU A 57 20.87 10.12 4.60
N GLY A 58 21.23 11.31 4.08
CA GLY A 58 22.16 12.24 4.72
C GLY A 58 23.64 11.84 4.56
N THR A 59 23.96 10.78 3.82
CA THR A 59 25.33 10.31 3.61
C THR A 59 26.16 11.21 2.67
N LEU A 60 25.48 11.97 1.81
CA LEU A 60 26.14 12.88 0.84
C LEU A 60 26.17 14.34 1.30
N ALA A 61 25.12 14.79 1.99
CA ALA A 61 24.97 16.16 2.44
C ALA A 61 23.80 16.28 3.44
N VAL A 62 23.79 17.36 4.22
CA VAL A 62 22.62 17.79 5.00
C VAL A 62 21.77 18.73 4.16
N VAL A 63 20.58 18.30 3.75
CA VAL A 63 19.63 19.14 3.01
C VAL A 63 19.03 20.19 3.94
N THR A 64 19.19 21.49 3.61
CA THR A 64 18.73 22.63 4.43
C THR A 64 17.49 23.30 3.86
N ALA A 65 17.30 23.27 2.54
CA ALA A 65 16.10 23.77 1.88
C ALA A 65 15.78 22.95 0.64
N VAL A 66 14.49 22.93 0.27
CA VAL A 66 14.02 22.30 -0.97
C VAL A 66 12.94 23.15 -1.62
N ARG A 67 12.87 23.07 -2.94
CA ARG A 67 11.76 23.60 -3.72
C ARG A 67 10.95 22.44 -4.28
N LEU A 68 9.64 22.46 -4.03
CA LEU A 68 8.75 21.37 -4.39
C LEU A 68 7.82 21.76 -5.53
N ARG A 69 7.53 20.79 -6.38
CA ARG A 69 6.40 20.84 -7.31
C ARG A 69 5.10 20.77 -6.50
N LEU A 70 4.13 21.59 -6.89
CA LEU A 70 2.76 21.50 -6.39
C LEU A 70 1.85 20.95 -7.47
N HIS A 71 0.84 20.21 -7.05
CA HIS A 71 -0.23 19.71 -7.91
C HIS A 71 -1.54 20.44 -7.57
N PRO A 72 -2.47 20.59 -8.54
CA PRO A 72 -3.79 21.13 -8.26
C PRO A 72 -4.49 20.32 -7.16
N LEU A 73 -5.11 21.02 -6.20
CA LEU A 73 -5.89 20.38 -5.15
C LEU A 73 -7.14 19.70 -5.78
N PRO A 74 -7.34 18.38 -5.63
CA PRO A 74 -8.59 17.75 -6.02
C PRO A 74 -9.74 18.28 -5.15
N THR A 75 -10.87 18.58 -5.77
CA THR A 75 -12.09 19.04 -5.09
C THR A 75 -13.11 17.92 -4.93
N GLU A 76 -13.04 16.92 -5.79
CA GLU A 76 -13.89 15.73 -5.77
C GLU A 76 -13.04 14.50 -5.48
N VAL A 77 -13.51 13.66 -4.55
CA VAL A 77 -12.82 12.44 -4.13
C VAL A 77 -13.86 11.36 -3.85
N VAL A 78 -13.68 10.19 -4.46
CA VAL A 78 -14.50 8.99 -4.26
C VAL A 78 -13.60 7.82 -3.91
N THR A 79 -13.99 7.05 -2.91
CA THR A 79 -13.25 5.87 -2.44
C THR A 79 -14.15 4.65 -2.60
N ALA A 80 -13.61 3.56 -3.15
CA ALA A 80 -14.25 2.27 -3.21
C ALA A 80 -13.43 1.21 -2.49
N MET A 81 -14.10 0.30 -1.79
CA MET A 81 -13.51 -0.93 -1.28
C MET A 81 -14.18 -2.14 -1.94
N LEU A 82 -13.38 -3.09 -2.41
CA LEU A 82 -13.81 -4.32 -3.05
C LEU A 82 -13.26 -5.52 -2.31
N ALA A 83 -14.10 -6.49 -1.99
CA ALA A 83 -13.66 -7.79 -1.51
C ALA A 83 -13.50 -8.77 -2.68
N LEU A 84 -12.27 -9.21 -2.90
CA LEU A 84 -11.87 -10.08 -4.01
C LEU A 84 -11.48 -11.46 -3.47
N PRO A 85 -11.74 -12.54 -4.23
CA PRO A 85 -11.57 -13.90 -3.72
C PRO A 85 -10.11 -14.34 -3.55
N SER A 86 -9.16 -13.65 -4.20
CA SER A 86 -7.75 -14.04 -4.16
C SER A 86 -6.80 -12.87 -4.48
N ALA A 87 -5.52 -13.08 -4.17
CA ALA A 87 -4.45 -12.16 -4.56
C ALA A 87 -4.35 -11.96 -6.07
N SER A 88 -4.52 -13.02 -6.87
CA SER A 88 -4.49 -12.93 -8.33
C SER A 88 -5.61 -12.04 -8.86
N ALA A 89 -6.82 -12.17 -8.31
CA ALA A 89 -7.95 -11.30 -8.64
C ALA A 89 -7.67 -9.83 -8.27
N ALA A 90 -7.06 -9.58 -7.09
CA ALA A 90 -6.67 -8.23 -6.67
C ALA A 90 -5.61 -7.60 -7.57
N VAL A 91 -4.58 -8.35 -7.97
CA VAL A 91 -3.54 -7.87 -8.89
C VAL A 91 -4.12 -7.60 -10.29
N ALA A 92 -5.00 -8.47 -10.79
CA ALA A 92 -5.68 -8.26 -12.08
C ALA A 92 -6.59 -7.02 -12.05
N ALA A 93 -7.41 -6.87 -11.01
CA ALA A 93 -8.25 -5.69 -10.82
C ALA A 93 -7.39 -4.41 -10.73
N ALA A 94 -6.29 -4.46 -9.99
CA ALA A 94 -5.42 -3.33 -9.84
C ALA A 94 -4.77 -2.89 -11.16
N ALA A 95 -4.29 -3.86 -11.95
CA ALA A 95 -3.73 -3.60 -13.27
C ALA A 95 -4.78 -3.05 -14.25
N GLN A 96 -6.04 -3.50 -14.16
CA GLN A 96 -7.12 -2.99 -15.00
C GLN A 96 -7.51 -1.56 -14.60
N LEU A 97 -7.74 -1.28 -13.32
CA LEU A 97 -8.07 0.07 -12.83
C LEU A 97 -7.00 1.08 -13.20
N ARG A 98 -5.72 0.71 -13.06
CA ARG A 98 -4.60 1.58 -13.45
C ARG A 98 -4.56 1.89 -14.95
N ARG A 99 -5.08 1.02 -15.81
CA ARG A 99 -5.15 1.24 -17.27
C ARG A 99 -6.39 2.04 -17.69
N GLU A 100 -7.50 1.91 -16.97
CA GLU A 100 -8.79 2.44 -17.39
C GLU A 100 -9.21 3.72 -16.67
N LEU A 101 -8.65 4.02 -15.51
CA LEU A 101 -9.10 5.14 -14.67
C LEU A 101 -7.99 6.19 -14.47
N ASP A 102 -8.01 7.23 -15.31
CA ASP A 102 -7.03 8.33 -15.26
C ASP A 102 -7.06 9.15 -13.96
N SER A 103 -8.20 9.15 -13.27
CA SER A 103 -8.42 9.85 -12.00
C SER A 103 -7.94 9.05 -10.78
N LEU A 104 -7.42 7.84 -10.96
CA LEU A 104 -6.93 6.99 -9.89
C LEU A 104 -5.79 7.68 -9.12
N HIS A 105 -5.96 7.78 -7.81
CA HIS A 105 -5.04 8.45 -6.88
C HIS A 105 -4.29 7.47 -5.99
N ALA A 106 -5.01 6.50 -5.44
CA ALA A 106 -4.45 5.48 -4.56
C ALA A 106 -5.07 4.12 -4.87
N LEU A 107 -4.29 3.07 -4.63
CA LEU A 107 -4.69 1.70 -4.86
C LEU A 107 -3.98 0.75 -3.88
N GLU A 108 -4.67 0.45 -2.80
CA GLU A 108 -4.15 -0.28 -1.64
C GLU A 108 -4.79 -1.65 -1.53
N ALA A 109 -4.06 -2.63 -1.00
CA ALA A 109 -4.59 -3.94 -0.68
C ALA A 109 -4.39 -4.29 0.79
N VAL A 110 -5.39 -4.95 1.36
CA VAL A 110 -5.35 -5.56 2.68
C VAL A 110 -5.69 -7.03 2.51
N PHE A 111 -4.76 -7.92 2.88
CA PHE A 111 -4.94 -9.37 2.76
C PHE A 111 -5.68 -9.91 3.99
N ASP A 112 -6.31 -11.07 3.87
CA ASP A 112 -7.06 -11.79 4.91
C ASP A 112 -6.52 -11.67 6.35
N GLY A 113 -5.26 -12.03 6.61
CA GLY A 113 -4.67 -11.97 7.96
C GLY A 113 -4.57 -10.53 8.49
N ALA A 114 -4.27 -9.58 7.61
CA ALA A 114 -4.26 -8.15 7.94
C ALA A 114 -5.67 -7.60 8.17
N MET A 115 -6.63 -8.02 7.34
CA MET A 115 -8.02 -7.62 7.47
C MET A 115 -8.63 -8.14 8.79
N ALA A 116 -8.37 -9.40 9.15
CA ALA A 116 -8.77 -9.97 10.43
C ALA A 116 -8.19 -9.17 11.60
N LEU A 117 -6.89 -8.85 11.52
CA LEU A 117 -6.19 -8.15 12.59
C LEU A 117 -6.71 -6.73 12.79
N VAL A 118 -6.82 -5.94 11.72
CA VAL A 118 -7.32 -4.56 11.81
C VAL A 118 -8.81 -4.53 12.19
N SER A 119 -9.61 -5.51 11.75
CA SER A 119 -11.01 -5.62 12.17
C SER A 119 -11.15 -5.81 13.68
N ARG A 120 -10.32 -6.66 14.29
CA ARG A 120 -10.26 -6.82 15.75
C ARG A 120 -9.80 -5.54 16.44
N HIS A 121 -8.78 -4.88 15.90
CA HIS A 121 -8.25 -3.63 16.46
C HIS A 121 -9.30 -2.50 16.45
N LEU A 122 -10.06 -2.38 15.37
CA LEU A 122 -11.14 -1.42 15.19
C LEU A 122 -12.43 -1.79 15.95
N GLY A 123 -12.58 -3.05 16.38
CA GLY A 123 -13.83 -3.57 16.92
C GLY A 123 -14.96 -3.59 15.89
N SER A 124 -14.65 -3.73 14.59
CA SER A 124 -15.61 -3.65 13.50
C SER A 124 -15.27 -4.65 12.39
N PRO A 125 -16.24 -5.36 11.80
CA PRO A 125 -15.97 -6.25 10.66
C PRO A 125 -15.61 -5.45 9.41
N PRO A 126 -15.06 -6.10 8.37
CA PRO A 126 -14.82 -5.45 7.09
C PRO A 126 -16.11 -4.80 6.54
N PRO A 127 -16.02 -3.62 5.90
CA PRO A 127 -17.19 -2.92 5.35
C PRO A 127 -17.95 -3.73 4.28
N VAL A 128 -17.26 -4.64 3.61
CA VAL A 128 -17.74 -5.55 2.55
C VAL A 128 -17.02 -6.88 2.65
N GLY A 129 -17.60 -7.97 2.14
CA GLY A 129 -16.89 -9.24 2.08
C GLY A 129 -16.70 -9.93 3.44
N ALA A 130 -17.47 -9.58 4.48
CA ALA A 130 -17.21 -10.05 5.84
C ALA A 130 -17.37 -11.58 5.97
N GLU A 131 -18.22 -12.18 5.16
CA GLU A 131 -18.39 -13.63 4.96
C GLU A 131 -17.13 -14.29 4.40
N LEU A 132 -16.45 -13.69 3.43
CA LEU A 132 -15.19 -14.21 2.88
C LEU A 132 -14.15 -14.37 3.99
N LEU A 133 -14.09 -13.42 4.93
CA LEU A 133 -13.17 -13.50 6.06
C LEU A 133 -13.52 -14.62 7.05
N ARG A 134 -14.81 -14.97 7.21
CA ARG A 134 -15.27 -16.04 8.11
C ARG A 134 -15.05 -17.43 7.51
N GLU A 135 -15.13 -17.53 6.19
CA GLU A 135 -14.93 -18.77 5.43
C GLU A 135 -13.44 -19.12 5.29
N CYS A 136 -12.56 -18.13 5.51
CA CYS A 136 -11.13 -18.38 5.63
C CYS A 136 -10.83 -19.26 6.84
N PRO A 137 -10.05 -20.34 6.69
CA PRO A 137 -9.49 -21.06 7.83
C PRO A 137 -8.76 -20.05 8.69
N ALA A 138 -9.24 -19.86 9.93
CA ALA A 138 -8.75 -18.78 10.78
C ALA A 138 -7.22 -18.83 10.90
N ALA A 139 -6.54 -17.74 10.53
CA ALA A 139 -5.16 -17.49 10.92
C ALA A 139 -5.07 -17.18 12.44
N GLY A 140 -5.64 -18.04 13.29
CA GLY A 140 -5.69 -17.80 14.73
C GLY A 140 -6.67 -18.64 15.56
N GLY A 141 -6.88 -19.92 15.24
CA GLY A 141 -7.48 -20.88 16.18
C GLY A 141 -6.49 -22.02 16.44
N ASP A 142 -6.03 -22.14 17.67
CA ASP A 142 -5.23 -23.24 18.25
C ASP A 142 -4.38 -24.05 17.27
N ALA A 143 -3.11 -23.65 17.13
CA ALA A 143 -2.10 -24.40 16.39
C ALA A 143 -1.79 -25.73 17.11
N ALA A 144 -2.63 -26.73 16.86
CA ALA A 144 -2.34 -28.14 17.11
C ALA A 144 -2.77 -28.94 15.88
N GLY A 145 -1.84 -29.09 14.94
CA GLY A 145 -1.89 -30.12 13.90
C GLY A 145 -2.87 -29.85 12.76
N GLY A 146 -2.40 -29.13 11.74
CA GLY A 146 -3.06 -29.12 10.44
C GLY A 146 -2.09 -28.67 9.37
N ASP A 147 -1.66 -29.59 8.51
CA ASP A 147 -0.86 -29.33 7.31
C ASP A 147 -1.57 -28.29 6.42
N ALA A 148 -1.17 -27.02 6.51
CA ALA A 148 -1.45 -26.04 5.48
C ALA A 148 -0.41 -26.20 4.36
N ALA A 149 -0.48 -27.35 3.68
CA ALA A 149 0.13 -27.54 2.36
C ALA A 149 -0.45 -26.50 1.39
N GLY A 150 0.41 -25.92 0.55
CA GLY A 150 0.14 -24.75 -0.30
C GLY A 150 -1.28 -24.73 -0.91
N GLY A 151 -2.04 -23.70 -0.55
CA GLY A 151 -3.40 -23.44 -1.02
C GLY A 151 -3.57 -21.94 -1.24
N GLU A 152 -4.36 -21.61 -2.26
CA GLU A 152 -4.59 -20.28 -2.82
C GLU A 152 -4.68 -19.16 -1.76
N SER A 153 -4.04 -18.02 -2.05
CA SER A 153 -4.11 -16.82 -1.22
C SER A 153 -5.58 -16.49 -0.93
N GLY A 154 -5.89 -16.31 0.36
CA GLY A 154 -7.23 -15.90 0.81
C GLY A 154 -7.71 -14.57 0.21
N PRO A 155 -8.92 -14.14 0.59
CA PRO A 155 -9.55 -12.95 0.07
C PRO A 155 -8.70 -11.71 0.33
N VAL A 156 -8.84 -10.74 -0.57
CA VAL A 156 -8.11 -9.48 -0.53
C VAL A 156 -9.11 -8.34 -0.65
N TRP A 157 -8.95 -7.34 0.21
CA TRP A 157 -9.71 -6.11 0.14
C TRP A 157 -8.88 -5.06 -0.59
N LEU A 158 -9.34 -4.71 -1.79
CA LEU A 158 -8.75 -3.66 -2.60
C LEU A 158 -9.45 -2.34 -2.30
N LEU A 159 -8.69 -1.32 -1.93
CA LEU A 159 -9.14 0.05 -1.70
C LEU A 159 -8.66 0.91 -2.87
N ALA A 160 -9.59 1.44 -3.66
CA ALA A 160 -9.31 2.33 -4.78
C ALA A 160 -9.84 3.73 -4.46
N GLU A 161 -9.00 4.76 -4.63
CA GLU A 161 -9.44 6.14 -4.52
C GLU A 161 -9.23 6.86 -5.85
N ALA A 162 -10.28 7.49 -6.34
CA ALA A 162 -10.24 8.37 -7.49
C ALA A 162 -10.52 9.81 -7.05
N ALA A 163 -9.76 10.76 -7.61
CA ALA A 163 -9.91 12.15 -7.26
C ALA A 163 -9.61 13.08 -8.44
N GLY A 164 -10.17 14.28 -8.40
CA GLY A 164 -10.02 15.24 -9.47
C GLY A 164 -10.71 16.56 -9.18
N ARG A 165 -10.72 17.44 -10.19
CA ARG A 165 -11.53 18.66 -10.20
C ARG A 165 -12.93 18.44 -10.79
N VAL A 166 -13.11 17.30 -11.45
CA VAL A 166 -14.38 16.80 -11.98
C VAL A 166 -14.71 15.56 -11.17
N ASP A 167 -15.98 15.37 -10.82
CA ASP A 167 -16.45 14.23 -10.04
C ASP A 167 -16.13 12.92 -10.77
N PRO A 168 -15.25 12.06 -10.22
CA PRO A 168 -14.87 10.80 -10.85
C PRO A 168 -15.74 9.61 -10.43
N ALA A 169 -16.86 9.82 -9.74
CA ALA A 169 -17.71 8.74 -9.21
C ALA A 169 -18.22 7.81 -10.31
N ASP A 170 -18.81 8.35 -11.39
CA ASP A 170 -19.35 7.53 -12.48
C ASP A 170 -18.24 6.76 -13.22
N ASP A 171 -17.09 7.40 -13.44
CA ASP A 171 -15.93 6.76 -14.08
C ASP A 171 -15.39 5.60 -13.24
N LEU A 172 -15.28 5.80 -11.91
CA LEU A 172 -14.87 4.75 -10.99
C LEU A 172 -15.88 3.60 -11.00
N VAL A 173 -17.17 3.87 -10.81
CA VAL A 173 -18.21 2.82 -10.81
C VAL A 173 -18.22 2.05 -12.12
N ALA A 174 -18.11 2.75 -13.26
CA ALA A 174 -18.05 2.12 -14.56
C ALA A 174 -16.78 1.25 -14.73
N ALA A 175 -15.62 1.69 -14.21
CA ALA A 175 -14.40 0.89 -14.22
C ALA A 175 -14.53 -0.36 -13.33
N LEU A 176 -15.15 -0.24 -12.15
CA LEU A 176 -15.40 -1.37 -11.25
C LEU A 176 -16.35 -2.40 -11.88
N ALA A 177 -17.39 -1.96 -12.57
CA ALA A 177 -18.35 -2.84 -13.26
C ALA A 177 -17.74 -3.62 -14.43
N ARG A 178 -16.62 -3.16 -14.99
CA ARG A 178 -15.89 -3.83 -16.09
C ARG A 178 -14.78 -4.76 -15.64
N LEU A 179 -14.53 -4.88 -14.33
CA LEU A 179 -13.45 -5.70 -13.81
C LEU A 179 -13.61 -7.17 -14.25
N ASP A 180 -12.60 -7.67 -14.97
CA ASP A 180 -12.52 -9.08 -15.38
C ASP A 180 -11.55 -9.82 -14.45
N VAL A 181 -12.08 -10.28 -13.32
CA VAL A 181 -11.30 -11.00 -12.28
C VAL A 181 -11.63 -12.49 -12.24
N GLY A 182 -12.06 -13.07 -13.37
CA GLY A 182 -12.40 -14.49 -13.51
C GLY A 182 -13.82 -14.86 -13.05
N ALA A 183 -14.45 -14.02 -12.24
CA ALA A 183 -15.87 -14.05 -11.92
C ALA A 183 -16.36 -12.62 -11.65
N ALA A 184 -17.64 -12.33 -11.90
CA ALA A 184 -18.21 -11.04 -11.54
C ALA A 184 -18.11 -10.86 -10.01
N VAL A 185 -17.52 -9.74 -9.58
CA VAL A 185 -17.53 -9.36 -8.16
C VAL A 185 -18.98 -9.08 -7.78
N PRO A 186 -19.57 -9.78 -6.80
CA PRO A 186 -20.94 -9.51 -6.39
C PRO A 186 -21.10 -8.06 -5.92
N ASP A 187 -22.22 -7.41 -6.24
CA ASP A 187 -22.47 -6.02 -5.85
C ASP A 187 -22.29 -5.77 -4.34
N HIS A 188 -22.65 -6.76 -3.51
CA HIS A 188 -22.51 -6.69 -2.04
C HIS A 188 -21.06 -6.80 -1.54
N HIS A 189 -20.10 -7.12 -2.41
CA HIS A 189 -18.67 -7.07 -2.12
C HIS A 189 -18.04 -5.71 -2.45
N VAL A 190 -18.84 -4.72 -2.89
CA VAL A 190 -18.35 -3.39 -3.27
C VAL A 190 -19.03 -2.32 -2.40
N ALA A 191 -18.23 -1.45 -1.79
CA ALA A 191 -18.71 -0.26 -1.09
C ALA A 191 -18.07 0.98 -1.70
N VAL A 192 -18.90 1.96 -2.09
CA VAL A 192 -18.46 3.25 -2.64
C VAL A 192 -18.85 4.37 -1.69
N ALA A 193 -17.92 5.27 -1.43
CA ALA A 193 -18.07 6.39 -0.51
C ALA A 193 -17.68 7.71 -1.17
N LEU A 194 -18.61 8.66 -1.21
CA LEU A 194 -18.39 10.02 -1.68
C LEU A 194 -18.22 11.00 -0.51
N ASP A 195 -18.94 10.80 0.60
CA ASP A 195 -18.86 11.70 1.74
C ASP A 195 -17.58 11.47 2.58
N PRO A 196 -16.96 12.52 3.14
CA PRO A 196 -15.71 12.41 3.90
C PRO A 196 -15.77 11.47 5.11
N THR A 197 -16.95 11.23 5.69
CA THR A 197 -17.07 10.36 6.87
C THR A 197 -17.03 8.89 6.45
N ARG A 198 -17.77 8.50 5.40
CA ARG A 198 -17.71 7.13 4.87
C ARG A 198 -16.35 6.82 4.23
N ARG A 199 -15.73 7.77 3.52
CA ARG A 199 -14.37 7.58 2.98
C ARG A 199 -13.36 7.27 4.08
N ARG A 200 -13.36 8.07 5.17
CA ARG A 200 -12.52 7.81 6.36
C ARG A 200 -12.76 6.43 6.98
N ARG A 201 -14.01 5.96 7.00
CA ARG A 201 -14.33 4.60 7.50
C ARG A 201 -13.72 3.51 6.64
N LEU A 202 -13.71 3.65 5.30
CA LEU A 202 -13.04 2.70 4.42
C LEU A 202 -11.53 2.74 4.60
N TRP A 203 -10.94 3.95 4.62
CA TRP A 203 -9.51 4.15 4.82
C TRP A 203 -8.99 3.66 6.19
N ALA A 204 -9.80 3.70 7.25
CA ALA A 204 -9.39 3.25 8.57
C ALA A 204 -8.85 1.81 8.59
N PHE A 205 -9.40 0.91 7.75
CA PHE A 205 -8.93 -0.48 7.64
C PHE A 205 -7.54 -0.59 7.00
N ARG A 206 -7.08 0.44 6.28
CA ARG A 206 -5.74 0.51 5.70
C ARG A 206 -4.78 1.33 6.54
N GLU A 207 -5.23 2.46 7.07
CA GLU A 207 -4.40 3.42 7.81
C GLU A 207 -4.01 2.91 9.21
N GLN A 208 -4.90 2.19 9.90
CA GLN A 208 -4.63 1.69 11.26
C GLN A 208 -3.89 0.35 11.28
N MET A 209 -3.36 -0.09 10.14
CA MET A 209 -2.75 -1.41 10.02
C MET A 209 -1.45 -1.50 10.82
N THR A 210 -0.64 -0.44 10.83
CA THR A 210 0.63 -0.43 11.58
C THR A 210 0.37 -0.53 13.09
N GLU A 211 -0.63 0.20 13.59
CA GLU A 211 -1.09 0.19 14.96
C GLU A 211 -1.66 -1.18 15.33
N ALA A 212 -2.49 -1.77 14.47
CA ALA A 212 -3.05 -3.10 14.67
C ALA A 212 -1.97 -4.19 14.74
N VAL A 213 -0.95 -4.12 13.88
CA VAL A 213 0.22 -5.01 13.90
C VAL A 213 1.01 -4.83 15.19
N ASN A 214 1.33 -3.59 15.57
CA ASN A 214 2.13 -3.31 16.77
C ASN A 214 1.37 -3.68 18.06
N ALA A 215 0.04 -3.60 18.07
CA ALA A 215 -0.80 -4.08 19.17
C ALA A 215 -0.82 -5.62 19.29
N ALA A 216 -0.60 -6.35 18.18
CA ALA A 216 -0.51 -7.81 18.20
C ALA A 216 0.87 -8.32 18.67
N GLY A 217 1.92 -7.52 18.53
CA GLY A 217 3.27 -7.87 18.97
C GLY A 217 4.32 -7.00 18.27
N THR A 218 5.60 -7.34 18.48
CA THR A 218 6.73 -6.69 17.80
C THR A 218 6.97 -7.38 16.46
N PRO A 219 6.70 -6.73 15.31
CA PRO A 219 6.92 -7.37 14.02
C PRO A 219 8.37 -7.24 13.54
N HIS A 220 8.86 -8.25 12.82
CA HIS A 220 9.90 -8.02 11.82
C HIS A 220 9.25 -7.44 10.57
N LYS A 221 9.67 -6.25 10.16
CA LYS A 221 9.08 -5.50 9.04
C LYS A 221 9.99 -5.60 7.82
N LEU A 222 9.42 -6.01 6.70
CA LEU A 222 10.05 -5.92 5.39
C LEU A 222 9.15 -5.08 4.49
N ASP A 223 9.77 -4.18 3.73
CA ASP A 223 9.12 -3.32 2.74
C ASP A 223 9.67 -3.71 1.37
N VAL A 224 8.86 -4.38 0.55
CA VAL A 224 9.32 -5.08 -0.66
C VAL A 224 8.57 -4.58 -1.88
N THR A 225 9.31 -4.24 -2.92
CA THR A 225 8.74 -3.84 -4.22
C THR A 225 9.06 -4.89 -5.27
N LEU A 226 8.05 -5.31 -6.02
CA LEU A 226 8.11 -6.39 -7.01
C LEU A 226 7.46 -5.94 -8.32
N ALA A 227 7.86 -6.58 -9.41
CA ALA A 227 7.13 -6.45 -10.66
C ALA A 227 5.68 -7.00 -10.50
N PRO A 228 4.66 -6.38 -11.12
CA PRO A 228 3.27 -6.78 -10.93
C PRO A 228 2.98 -8.27 -11.21
N ASP A 229 3.69 -8.88 -12.17
CA ASP A 229 3.57 -10.28 -12.55
C ASP A 229 4.12 -11.26 -11.49
N ARG A 230 4.98 -10.78 -10.58
CA ARG A 230 5.53 -11.57 -9.47
C ARG A 230 4.77 -11.38 -8.16
N LEU A 231 3.91 -10.36 -8.09
CA LEU A 231 3.28 -9.92 -6.85
C LEU A 231 2.33 -10.97 -6.28
N ALA A 232 1.43 -11.50 -7.12
CA ALA A 232 0.46 -12.52 -6.70
C ALA A 232 1.15 -13.81 -6.22
N GLU A 233 2.19 -14.26 -6.93
CA GLU A 233 3.00 -15.42 -6.54
C GLU A 233 3.71 -15.16 -5.20
N PHE A 234 4.31 -13.98 -5.02
CA PHE A 234 5.02 -13.62 -3.80
C PHE A 234 4.12 -13.64 -2.56
N VAL A 235 2.96 -12.97 -2.63
CA VAL A 235 2.05 -12.89 -1.48
C VAL A 235 1.42 -14.24 -1.12
N ALA A 236 1.24 -15.13 -2.10
CA ALA A 236 0.77 -16.49 -1.86
C ALA A 236 1.86 -17.36 -1.19
N ASN A 237 3.13 -17.16 -1.54
CA ASN A 237 4.22 -18.03 -1.09
C ASN A 237 4.89 -17.57 0.22
N VAL A 238 4.96 -16.25 0.48
CA VAL A 238 5.68 -15.71 1.64
C VAL A 238 5.20 -16.28 2.99
N PRO A 239 3.90 -16.55 3.25
CA PRO A 239 3.47 -17.15 4.50
C PRO A 239 4.04 -18.55 4.73
N ALA A 240 4.10 -19.37 3.68
CA ALA A 240 4.66 -20.71 3.76
C ALA A 240 6.18 -20.69 3.98
N VAL A 241 6.89 -19.77 3.31
CA VAL A 241 8.33 -19.58 3.52
C VAL A 241 8.62 -19.18 4.96
N VAL A 242 7.88 -18.21 5.51
CA VAL A 242 8.05 -17.78 6.91
C VAL A 242 7.76 -18.92 7.88
N ARG A 243 6.66 -19.66 7.70
CA ARG A 243 6.35 -20.82 8.55
C ARG A 243 7.37 -21.95 8.48
N SER A 244 8.03 -22.11 7.33
CA SER A 244 9.10 -23.11 7.19
C SER A 244 10.37 -22.75 7.98
N ALA A 245 10.58 -21.45 8.22
CA ALA A 245 11.69 -20.95 9.02
C ALA A 245 11.36 -20.96 10.52
N ASP A 246 10.11 -20.64 10.89
CA ASP A 246 9.60 -20.67 12.27
C ASP A 246 8.10 -21.00 12.23
N ALA A 247 7.72 -22.17 12.76
CA ALA A 247 6.34 -22.63 12.76
C ALA A 247 5.40 -21.78 13.62
N GLY A 248 5.94 -21.02 14.58
CA GLY A 248 5.20 -20.06 15.40
C GLY A 248 5.03 -18.68 14.72
N ALA A 249 5.75 -18.42 13.63
CA ALA A 249 5.69 -17.15 12.93
C ALA A 249 4.47 -17.04 12.00
N THR A 250 3.86 -15.87 11.99
CA THR A 250 2.73 -15.53 11.13
C THR A 250 3.02 -14.27 10.33
N THR A 251 2.46 -14.19 9.12
CA THR A 251 2.62 -13.03 8.24
C THR A 251 1.35 -12.19 8.21
N VAL A 252 1.51 -10.87 8.34
CA VAL A 252 0.48 -9.87 8.13
C VAL A 252 0.89 -9.03 6.91
N LEU A 253 0.10 -9.12 5.83
CA LEU A 253 0.41 -8.54 4.53
C LEU A 253 -0.58 -7.43 4.18
N PHE A 254 -0.08 -6.31 3.69
CA PHE A 254 -0.85 -5.21 3.11
C PHE A 254 0.08 -4.35 2.24
N GLY A 255 -0.43 -3.51 1.35
CA GLY A 255 0.47 -2.67 0.55
C GLY A 255 -0.16 -1.87 -0.57
N HIS A 256 0.72 -1.25 -1.34
CA HIS A 256 0.41 -0.38 -2.47
C HIS A 256 0.43 -1.21 -3.76
N LEU A 257 -0.70 -1.86 -4.08
CA LEU A 257 -0.79 -2.72 -5.27
C LEU A 257 -0.60 -1.93 -6.57
N GLY A 258 -0.98 -0.65 -6.59
CA GLY A 258 -0.77 0.23 -7.74
C GLY A 258 0.69 0.36 -8.17
N ASP A 259 1.61 0.27 -7.20
CA ASP A 259 3.04 0.53 -7.37
C ASP A 259 3.90 -0.74 -7.16
N GLY A 260 3.27 -1.90 -6.94
CA GLY A 260 3.95 -3.19 -6.77
C GLY A 260 4.61 -3.38 -5.41
N ASN A 261 4.22 -2.61 -4.39
CA ASN A 261 4.84 -2.62 -3.07
C ASN A 261 4.00 -3.35 -2.01
N VAL A 262 4.63 -4.16 -1.17
CA VAL A 262 4.01 -4.94 -0.09
C VAL A 262 4.81 -4.80 1.20
N HIS A 263 4.08 -4.48 2.28
CA HIS A 263 4.55 -4.53 3.65
C HIS A 263 4.36 -5.94 4.20
N VAL A 264 5.46 -6.65 4.42
CA VAL A 264 5.48 -7.96 5.08
C VAL A 264 5.80 -7.76 6.55
N ASN A 265 4.84 -8.00 7.42
CA ASN A 265 5.04 -7.96 8.87
C ASN A 265 5.02 -9.40 9.40
N VAL A 266 6.13 -9.85 10.00
CA VAL A 266 6.22 -11.18 10.61
C VAL A 266 6.08 -11.04 12.12
N LEU A 267 5.07 -11.69 12.70
CA LEU A 267 4.79 -11.73 14.13
C LEU A 267 5.07 -13.12 14.69
N GLY A 268 5.36 -13.22 15.99
CA GLY A 268 5.55 -14.50 16.70
C GLY A 268 6.92 -15.15 16.50
N ALA A 269 7.77 -14.62 15.61
CA ALA A 269 9.10 -15.16 15.37
C ALA A 269 10.00 -15.02 16.61
N GLY A 270 10.64 -16.11 17.03
CA GLY A 270 11.60 -16.11 18.13
C GLY A 270 11.02 -15.97 19.54
N ALA A 271 9.71 -16.19 19.73
CA ALA A 271 9.06 -16.15 21.04
C ALA A 271 9.47 -17.31 21.99
N ASP A 272 10.26 -18.27 21.51
CA ASP A 272 10.82 -19.39 22.30
C ASP A 272 12.24 -19.15 22.85
N GLY A 273 12.75 -17.92 22.78
CA GLY A 273 14.00 -17.53 23.44
C GLY A 273 13.75 -16.99 24.85
N GLY A 274 13.45 -17.86 25.83
CA GLY A 274 13.46 -17.49 27.24
C GLY A 274 14.81 -16.92 27.70
N PRO A 275 14.85 -16.13 28.80
CA PRO A 275 16.10 -15.73 29.43
C PRO A 275 16.96 -16.92 29.88
#